data_AF-A0A4P7A0C9-F1
#
_entry.id   AF-A0A4P7A0C9-F1
#
_cell.length_a   1.000
_cell.length_b   1.000
_cell.length_c   1.000
_cell.angle_alpha   90.00
_cell.angle_beta   90.00
_cell.angle_gamma   90.00
#
_symmetry.space_group_name_H-M   'P 1'
#
loop_
_entity.id
_entity.type
_entity.pdbx_description
1 polymer ?
#
loop_
_entity_poly.entity_id
_entity_poly.type
_entity_poly.pdbx_seq_one_letter_code
_entity_poly.pdbx_strand_id
1 'polypeptide(L)' 'MLLDNPKCVVCDKEIKGDEVVFVKMRYPKRSGFTEIKAYLRNESKFICEACFNNKSF' A
#
# COMPACT_ATOMS: atom_id res chain seq x y z
N MET A 1 -14.63 4.28 13.81
CA MET A 1 -13.55 3.27 13.68
C MET A 1 -12.34 4.02 13.18
N LEU A 2 -11.33 4.18 14.04
CA LEU A 2 -10.10 4.90 13.71
C LEU A 2 -9.51 4.23 12.46
N LEU A 3 -9.36 4.96 11.36
CA LEU A 3 -8.57 4.50 10.23
C LEU A 3 -7.15 4.39 10.75
N ASP A 4 -6.71 3.19 11.11
CA ASP A 4 -5.29 2.93 11.33
C ASP A 4 -4.56 3.31 10.04
N ASN A 5 -3.61 4.22 10.15
CA ASN A 5 -2.83 4.65 9.00
C ASN A 5 -2.07 3.44 8.43
N PRO A 6 -1.97 3.32 7.11
CA PRO A 6 -1.29 2.19 6.49
C PRO A 6 0.17 2.15 6.94
N LYS A 7 0.71 0.94 7.19
CA LYS A 7 2.11 0.75 7.58
C LYS A 7 2.91 0.14 6.44
N CYS A 8 4.19 0.48 6.39
CA CYS A 8 5.14 -0.19 5.50
C CYS A 8 5.35 -1.64 5.95
N VAL A 9 5.13 -2.60 5.06
CA VAL A 9 5.29 -4.04 5.38
C VAL A 9 6.75 -4.47 5.59
N VAL A 10 7.72 -3.59 5.31
CA VAL A 10 9.16 -3.88 5.44
C VAL A 10 9.73 -3.37 6.77
N CYS A 11 9.32 -2.19 7.22
CA CYS A 11 9.88 -1.54 8.42
C CYS A 11 8.85 -1.21 9.50
N ASP A 12 7.59 -1.58 9.30
CA ASP A 12 6.43 -1.27 10.17
C ASP A 12 6.20 0.23 10.44
N LYS A 13 6.90 1.11 9.73
CA LYS A 13 6.71 2.56 9.83
C LYS A 13 5.32 2.92 9.31
N GLU A 14 4.62 3.73 10.10
CA GLU A 14 3.36 4.35 9.71
C GLU A 14 3.58 5.32 8.54
N ILE A 15 2.74 5.19 7.52
CA ILE A 15 2.75 6.05 6.33
C ILE A 15 1.90 7.27 6.64
N LYS A 16 2.52 8.45 6.50
CA LYS A 16 1.85 9.73 6.70
C LYS A 16 1.22 10.21 5.40
N GLY A 17 0.21 11.09 5.52
CA GLY A 17 -0.40 11.73 4.37
C GLY A 17 0.66 12.44 3.52
N ASP A 18 0.58 12.26 2.20
CA ASP A 18 1.52 12.80 1.21
C ASP A 18 2.89 12.09 1.08
N GLU A 19 3.11 10.96 1.79
CA GLU A 19 4.31 10.15 1.55
C GLU A 19 4.19 9.33 0.23
N VAL A 20 5.28 9.27 -0.54
CA VAL A 20 5.39 8.39 -1.71
C VAL A 20 5.45 6.94 -1.25
N VAL A 21 4.52 6.13 -1.75
CA VAL A 21 4.42 4.71 -1.41
C VAL A 21 4.28 3.84 -2.64
N PHE A 22 4.86 2.65 -2.54
CA PHE A 22 4.75 1.60 -3.54
C PHE A 22 3.75 0.55 -3.04
N VAL A 23 2.78 0.21 -3.89
CA VAL A 23 1.77 -0.80 -3.56
C VAL A 23 2.07 -2.08 -4.31
N LYS A 24 2.29 -3.17 -3.57
CA LYS A 24 2.33 -4.53 -4.14
C LYS A 24 0.96 -5.17 -3.96
N MET A 25 0.26 -5.40 -5.07
CA MET A 25 -1.02 -6.09 -5.12
C MET A 25 -1.13 -6.95 -6.39
N ARG A 26 -2.04 -7.92 -6.39
CA ARG A 26 -2.40 -8.63 -7.63
C ARG A 26 -3.30 -7.74 -8.48
N TYR A 27 -3.16 -7.83 -9.80
CA TYR A 27 -4.09 -7.14 -10.69
C TYR A 27 -5.50 -7.75 -10.54
N PRO A 28 -6.54 -6.94 -10.31
CA PRO A 28 -7.88 -7.45 -10.06
C PRO A 28 -8.46 -8.15 -11.29
N LYS A 29 -9.11 -9.31 -11.09
CA LYS A 29 -9.70 -10.11 -12.18
C LYS A 29 -11.05 -9.58 -12.67
N ARG A 30 -11.75 -8.78 -11.87
CA ARG A 30 -13.04 -8.16 -12.18
C ARG A 30 -12.94 -6.66 -11.96
N SER A 31 -13.56 -5.89 -12.83
CA SER A 31 -13.35 -4.45 -12.95
C SER A 31 -14.60 -3.67 -12.53
N GLY A 32 -14.51 -3.01 -11.37
CA GLY A 32 -15.46 -2.01 -10.87
C GLY A 32 -14.76 -1.03 -9.93
N PHE A 33 -14.98 0.29 -10.09
CA PHE A 33 -14.26 1.33 -9.34
C PHE A 33 -14.40 1.20 -7.81
N THR A 34 -15.61 0.86 -7.35
CA THR A 34 -15.90 0.60 -5.92
C THR A 34 -15.13 -0.62 -5.41
N GLU A 35 -15.02 -1.65 -6.24
CA GLU A 35 -14.27 -2.88 -5.91
C GLU A 35 -12.78 -2.59 -5.84
N ILE A 36 -12.23 -1.75 -6.73
CA ILE A 36 -10.79 -1.40 -6.74
C ILE A 36 -10.39 -0.67 -5.46
N LYS A 37 -11.19 0.27 -4.95
CA LYS A 37 -10.89 0.99 -3.70
C LYS A 37 -10.91 0.07 -2.49
N ALA A 38 -11.90 -0.81 -2.39
CA ALA A 38 -11.98 -1.81 -1.32
C ALA A 38 -10.84 -2.84 -1.43
N TYR A 39 -10.53 -3.27 -2.65
CA TYR A 39 -9.46 -4.20 -2.96
C TYR A 39 -8.08 -3.63 -2.62
N LEU A 40 -7.84 -2.37 -2.97
CA LEU A 40 -6.66 -1.63 -2.51
C LEU A 40 -6.58 -1.69 -0.99
N ARG A 41 -7.60 -1.22 -0.26
CA ARG A 41 -7.55 -1.20 1.21
C ARG A 41 -7.29 -2.57 1.85
N ASN A 42 -7.84 -3.65 1.30
CA ASN A 42 -7.78 -4.97 1.91
C ASN A 42 -6.55 -5.79 1.50
N GLU A 43 -6.10 -5.65 0.24
CA GLU A 43 -5.05 -6.50 -0.34
C GLU A 43 -3.74 -5.76 -0.64
N SER A 44 -3.71 -4.43 -0.51
CA SER A 44 -2.49 -3.67 -0.75
C SER A 44 -1.47 -3.91 0.36
N LYS A 45 -0.27 -4.32 -0.04
CA LYS A 45 0.92 -4.22 0.81
C LYS A 45 1.64 -2.93 0.46
N PHE A 46 1.66 -1.98 1.38
CA PHE A 46 2.37 -0.72 1.21
C PHE A 46 3.86 -0.88 1.55
N ILE A 47 4.72 -0.27 0.73
CA ILE A 47 6.16 -0.21 0.90
C ILE A 47 6.55 1.27 0.79
N CYS A 48 7.21 1.82 1.81
CA CYS A 48 7.68 3.20 1.73
C CYS A 48 8.84 3.33 0.74
N GLU A 49 9.01 4.54 0.19
CA GLU A 49 10.07 4.84 -0.78
C GLU A 49 11.47 4.42 -0.29
N ALA A 50 11.80 4.67 0.97
CA ALA A 50 13.09 4.27 1.54
C ALA A 50 13.33 2.75 1.48
N CYS A 51 12.31 1.94 1.78
CA CYS A 51 12.43 0.48 1.72
C CYS A 51 12.42 -0.05 0.29
N PHE A 52 11.78 0.67 -0.64
CA PHE A 52 11.83 0.33 -2.06
C PHE A 52 13.22 0.62 -2.64
N ASN A 53 13.77 1.80 -2.39
CA ASN A 53 15.09 2.22 -2.92
C ASN A 53 16.27 1.44 -2.30
N ASN A 54 16.13 0.99 -1.05
CA ASN A 54 17.13 0.09 -0.44
C ASN A 54 17.14 -1.31 -1.05
N LYS A 55 16.07 -1.73 -1.74
CA LYS A 55 16.10 -2.90 -2.61
C LYS A 55 16.64 -2.46 -3.97
N SER A 56 17.95 -2.25 -4.04
CA SER A 56 18.63 -2.25 -5.34
C SER A 56 18.38 -3.62 -5.99
N PHE A 57 17.53 -3.63 -7.01
CA PHE A 57 17.40 -4.72 -7.97
C PHE A 57 18.55 -4.68 -8.96
#